data_AF-A0A060Y2F6-F1
#
_entry.id   AF-A0A060Y2F6-F1
#
_cell.length_a   1.000
_cell.length_b   1.000
_cell.length_c   1.000
_cell.angle_alpha   90.00
_cell.angle_beta   90.00
_cell.angle_gamma   90.00
#
_symmetry.space_group_name_H-M   'P 1'
#
loop_
_entity.id
_entity.type
_entity.pdbx_description
1 polymer ?
#
loop_
_entity_poly.entity_id
_entity_poly.type
_entity_poly.pdbx_seq_one_letter_code
_entity_poly.pdbx_strand_id
1 'polypeptide(L)'
;MVQTAYANGSSTRYLEDTMKVIVRCTKTGVKHLHHAAQEFDIGVYFEANAHGTVLFSKEAEENIQQLARDSNTNDERENAALLLQNTVNLLNQTVGDAISDMLLIEAVLTIRGMTVQQWDAIYTDLPNRQLKVGDLRVIDTTDAERRTVSPAGLQEAIDSLVHKHRQARSFVRPSGTEDVVRVYAEADTQVGLRR
;
A
#
# COMPACT_ATOMS: atom_id res chain seq x y z
N MET A 1 0.22 -0.12 -7.99
CA MET A 1 0.16 -0.32 -6.53
C MET A 1 -0.79 0.71 -5.93
N VAL A 2 -1.76 0.28 -5.11
CA VAL A 2 -2.71 1.16 -4.43
C VAL A 2 -2.47 1.15 -2.91
N GLN A 3 -2.23 2.32 -2.34
CA GLN A 3 -1.93 2.53 -0.93
C GLN A 3 -2.92 3.52 -0.29
N THR A 4 -2.93 3.58 1.03
CA THR A 4 -3.58 4.68 1.77
C THR A 4 -2.54 5.65 2.31
N ALA A 5 -2.98 6.76 2.87
CA ALA A 5 -2.10 7.72 3.53
C ALA A 5 -1.27 7.10 4.67
N TYR A 6 -1.65 5.95 5.23
CA TYR A 6 -0.89 5.28 6.29
C TYR A 6 0.34 4.52 5.81
N ALA A 7 0.50 4.29 4.50
CA ALA A 7 1.72 3.68 3.98
C ALA A 7 2.93 4.55 4.32
N ASN A 8 4.03 3.92 4.74
CA ASN A 8 5.27 4.63 5.02
C ASN A 8 5.79 5.28 3.74
N GLY A 9 6.22 6.54 3.83
CA GLY A 9 6.72 7.28 2.68
C GLY A 9 7.91 6.61 1.99
N SER A 10 8.70 5.81 2.71
CA SER A 10 9.77 5.01 2.11
C SER A 10 9.25 3.89 1.21
N SER A 11 8.13 3.25 1.57
CA SER A 11 7.51 2.23 0.72
C SER A 11 7.04 2.84 -0.61
N THR A 12 6.38 4.01 -0.56
CA THR A 12 5.93 4.74 -1.76
C THR A 12 7.12 5.14 -2.64
N ARG A 13 8.18 5.73 -2.06
CA ARG A 13 9.40 6.08 -2.81
C ARG A 13 10.07 4.86 -3.42
N TYR A 14 10.18 3.75 -2.69
CA TYR A 14 10.76 2.52 -3.24
C TYR A 14 9.98 2.03 -4.47
N LEU A 15 8.66 2.06 -4.41
CA LEU A 15 7.80 1.66 -5.52
C LEU A 15 7.95 2.59 -6.74
N GLU A 16 7.95 3.91 -6.53
CA GLU A 16 8.05 4.89 -7.61
C GLU A 16 9.48 5.03 -8.17
N ASP A 17 10.46 5.16 -7.29
CA ASP A 17 11.84 5.51 -7.65
C ASP A 17 12.68 4.28 -8.01
N THR A 18 12.46 3.14 -7.35
CA THR A 18 13.25 1.92 -7.58
C THR A 18 12.51 0.95 -8.50
N MET A 19 11.29 0.56 -8.14
CA MET A 19 10.52 -0.43 -8.89
C MET A 19 9.89 0.16 -10.17
N LYS A 20 9.83 1.49 -10.28
CA LYS A 20 9.23 2.23 -11.40
C LYS A 20 7.78 1.83 -11.68
N VAL A 21 7.02 1.56 -10.61
CA VAL A 21 5.58 1.24 -10.72
C VAL A 21 4.72 2.44 -10.35
N ILE A 22 3.53 2.51 -10.94
CA ILE A 22 2.55 3.54 -10.61
C ILE A 22 2.01 3.29 -9.19
N VAL A 23 2.08 4.31 -8.34
CA VAL A 23 1.49 4.30 -7.00
C VAL A 23 0.30 5.25 -6.95
N ARG A 24 -0.82 4.77 -6.38
CA ARG A 24 -2.04 5.55 -6.20
C ARG A 24 -2.43 5.56 -4.73
N CYS A 25 -2.66 6.76 -4.18
CA CYS A 25 -3.19 6.92 -2.83
C CYS A 25 -4.72 7.03 -2.87
N THR A 26 -5.42 6.27 -2.04
CA THR A 26 -6.88 6.36 -1.87
C THR A 26 -7.26 6.68 -0.43
N LYS A 27 -8.56 6.94 -0.19
CA LYS A 27 -9.11 6.94 1.16
C LYS A 27 -8.91 5.56 1.82
N THR A 28 -8.88 5.56 3.15
CA THR A 28 -8.80 4.36 3.98
C THR A 28 -10.02 3.47 3.76
N GLY A 29 -9.82 2.15 3.79
CA GLY A 29 -10.87 1.16 3.67
C GLY A 29 -10.86 0.44 2.33
N VAL A 30 -10.90 -0.89 2.41
CA VAL A 30 -10.71 -1.84 1.30
C VAL A 30 -11.58 -1.56 0.08
N LYS A 31 -12.79 -1.03 0.26
CA LYS A 31 -13.68 -0.62 -0.83
C LYS A 31 -13.03 0.38 -1.78
N HIS A 32 -12.33 1.38 -1.23
CA HIS A 32 -11.68 2.42 -2.02
C HIS A 32 -10.43 1.89 -2.72
N LEU A 33 -9.63 1.08 -2.01
CA LEU A 33 -8.43 0.47 -2.57
C LEU A 33 -8.79 -0.50 -3.71
N HIS A 34 -9.77 -1.38 -3.49
CA HIS A 34 -10.22 -2.37 -4.46
C HIS A 34 -10.72 -1.70 -5.74
N HIS A 35 -11.59 -0.69 -5.63
CA HIS A 35 -12.07 0.06 -6.81
C HIS A 35 -10.93 0.71 -7.60
N ALA A 36 -9.96 1.31 -6.90
CA ALA A 36 -8.82 1.94 -7.58
C ALA A 36 -7.84 0.92 -8.19
N ALA A 37 -7.77 -0.29 -7.63
CA ALA A 37 -6.94 -1.38 -8.15
C ALA A 37 -7.49 -1.99 -9.44
N GLN A 38 -8.81 -1.96 -9.64
CA GLN A 38 -9.49 -2.42 -10.86
C GLN A 38 -9.17 -1.57 -12.11
N GLU A 39 -8.60 -0.39 -11.94
CA GLU A 39 -8.17 0.46 -13.07
C GLU A 39 -6.84 0.01 -13.71
N PHE A 40 -6.22 -1.06 -13.18
CA PHE A 40 -4.96 -1.61 -13.67
C PHE A 40 -5.15 -3.04 -14.16
N ASP A 41 -4.28 -3.49 -15.07
CA ASP A 41 -4.23 -4.89 -15.50
C ASP A 41 -3.85 -5.84 -14.36
N ILE A 42 -2.92 -5.40 -13.52
CA ILE A 42 -2.55 -6.08 -12.27
C ILE A 42 -2.56 -5.06 -11.14
N GLY A 43 -3.65 -5.05 -10.39
CA GLY A 43 -3.91 -4.13 -9.29
C GLY A 43 -3.53 -4.72 -7.94
N VAL A 44 -2.32 -4.42 -7.47
CA VAL A 44 -1.89 -4.77 -6.09
C VAL A 44 -2.40 -3.70 -5.12
N TYR A 45 -3.09 -4.07 -4.05
CA TYR A 45 -3.51 -3.15 -2.99
C TYR A 45 -3.35 -3.74 -1.60
N PHE A 46 -2.75 -2.98 -0.68
CA PHE A 46 -2.60 -3.34 0.73
C PHE A 46 -2.67 -2.10 1.61
N GLU A 47 -3.41 -2.18 2.70
CA GLU A 47 -3.32 -1.22 3.80
C GLU A 47 -2.15 -1.59 4.74
N ALA A 48 -1.59 -0.62 5.45
CA ALA A 48 -0.48 -0.85 6.38
C ALA A 48 -0.84 -1.78 7.57
N ASN A 49 -2.13 -2.05 7.78
CA ASN A 49 -2.64 -3.05 8.73
C ASN A 49 -2.65 -4.49 8.16
N ALA A 50 -2.01 -4.70 7.00
CA ALA A 50 -1.92 -5.94 6.23
C ALA A 50 -3.18 -6.40 5.49
N HIS A 51 -4.29 -5.65 5.52
CA HIS A 51 -5.45 -6.02 4.71
C HIS A 51 -5.23 -5.66 3.23
N GLY A 52 -5.27 -6.64 2.34
CA GLY A 52 -5.09 -6.42 0.91
C GLY A 52 -5.19 -7.69 0.08
N THR A 53 -5.09 -7.54 -1.24
CA THR A 53 -4.92 -8.65 -2.21
C THR A 53 -4.40 -8.08 -3.53
N VAL A 54 -4.28 -8.92 -4.54
CA VAL A 54 -3.97 -8.54 -5.93
C VAL A 54 -5.14 -8.90 -6.83
N LEU A 55 -5.51 -7.97 -7.71
CA LEU A 55 -6.53 -8.16 -8.72
C LEU A 55 -5.90 -8.24 -10.11
N PHE A 56 -6.53 -9.01 -10.98
CA PHE A 56 -6.16 -9.09 -12.38
C PHE A 56 -7.35 -8.63 -13.25
N SER A 57 -7.09 -7.82 -14.28
CA SER A 57 -8.10 -7.50 -15.27
C SER A 57 -8.44 -8.78 -16.05
N LYS A 58 -9.67 -8.87 -16.59
CA LYS A 58 -10.07 -10.02 -17.40
C LYS A 58 -9.13 -10.22 -18.59
N GLU A 59 -8.74 -9.13 -19.23
CA GLU A 59 -7.78 -9.15 -20.34
C GLU A 59 -6.41 -9.68 -19.89
N ALA A 60 -5.90 -9.25 -18.73
CA ALA A 60 -4.66 -9.76 -18.19
C ALA A 60 -4.72 -11.27 -17.89
N GLU A 61 -5.81 -11.73 -17.26
CA GLU A 61 -6.01 -13.16 -16.98
C GLU A 61 -6.07 -14.00 -18.25
N GLU A 62 -6.84 -13.56 -19.25
CA GLU A 62 -6.97 -14.24 -20.54
C GLU A 62 -5.61 -14.33 -21.25
N ASN A 63 -4.84 -13.24 -21.27
CA ASN A 63 -3.50 -13.22 -21.86
C ASN A 63 -2.52 -14.14 -21.12
N ILE A 64 -2.53 -14.14 -19.78
CA ILE A 64 -1.71 -15.05 -18.97
C ILE A 64 -2.07 -16.51 -19.27
N GLN A 65 -3.36 -16.84 -19.35
CA GLN A 65 -3.82 -18.20 -19.65
C GLN A 65 -3.44 -18.66 -21.05
N GLN A 66 -3.50 -17.76 -22.05
CA GLN A 66 -3.08 -18.08 -23.42
C GLN A 66 -1.58 -18.34 -23.49
N LEU A 67 -0.76 -17.48 -22.88
CA LEU A 67 0.70 -17.63 -22.86
C LEU A 67 1.13 -18.90 -22.12
N ALA A 68 0.46 -19.27 -21.04
CA ALA A 68 0.75 -20.50 -20.29
C ALA A 68 0.40 -21.79 -21.05
N ARG A 69 -0.37 -21.70 -22.16
CA ARG A 69 -0.73 -22.83 -23.01
C ARG A 69 0.03 -22.85 -24.34
N ASP A 70 0.80 -21.81 -24.65
CA ASP A 70 1.49 -21.70 -25.92
C ASP A 70 2.79 -22.51 -25.93
N SER A 71 2.73 -23.69 -26.56
CA SER A 71 3.86 -24.60 -26.73
C SER A 71 4.92 -24.13 -27.74
N ASN A 72 4.77 -22.94 -28.32
CA ASN A 72 5.76 -22.34 -29.25
C ASN A 72 6.62 -21.25 -28.59
N THR A 73 6.49 -21.02 -27.29
CA THR A 73 7.34 -20.07 -26.56
C THR A 73 8.65 -20.73 -26.12
N ASN A 74 9.66 -19.93 -25.77
CA ASN A 74 10.88 -20.48 -25.16
C ASN A 74 10.58 -20.85 -23.69
N ASP A 75 11.32 -21.83 -23.17
CA ASP A 75 11.10 -22.38 -21.82
C ASP A 75 11.01 -21.31 -20.72
N GLU A 76 11.76 -20.21 -20.82
CA GLU A 76 11.71 -19.11 -19.86
C GLU A 76 10.37 -18.37 -19.84
N ARG A 77 9.79 -18.06 -21.01
CA ARG A 77 8.48 -17.37 -21.09
C ARG A 77 7.36 -18.28 -20.66
N GLU A 78 7.40 -19.55 -21.06
CA GLU A 78 6.43 -20.55 -20.62
C GLU A 78 6.44 -20.66 -19.09
N ASN A 79 7.61 -20.81 -18.48
CA ASN A 79 7.76 -20.88 -17.02
C ASN A 79 7.25 -19.61 -16.32
N ALA A 80 7.53 -18.42 -16.87
CA ALA A 80 7.03 -17.17 -16.32
C ALA A 80 5.50 -17.06 -16.41
N ALA A 81 4.91 -17.49 -17.53
CA ALA A 81 3.46 -17.49 -17.72
C ALA A 81 2.77 -18.48 -16.78
N LEU A 82 3.33 -19.68 -16.60
CA LEU A 82 2.85 -20.67 -15.63
C LEU A 82 2.92 -20.14 -14.20
N LEU A 83 4.01 -19.44 -13.85
CA LEU A 83 4.14 -18.84 -12.52
C LEU A 83 3.08 -17.74 -12.29
N LEU A 84 2.84 -16.87 -13.27
CA LEU A 84 1.78 -15.87 -13.20
C LEU A 84 0.40 -16.51 -13.10
N GLN A 85 0.11 -17.55 -13.89
CA GLN A 85 -1.15 -18.28 -13.81
C GLN A 85 -1.36 -18.91 -12.44
N ASN A 86 -0.33 -19.54 -11.87
CA ASN A 86 -0.39 -20.08 -10.51
C ASN A 86 -0.61 -18.99 -9.46
N THR A 87 -0.03 -17.81 -9.66
CA THR A 87 -0.24 -16.64 -8.79
C THR A 87 -1.70 -16.19 -8.81
N VAL A 88 -2.32 -16.10 -10.00
CA VAL A 88 -3.75 -15.78 -10.17
C VAL A 88 -4.63 -16.80 -9.43
N ASN A 89 -4.30 -18.09 -9.52
CA ASN A 89 -5.07 -19.16 -8.90
C ASN A 89 -4.90 -19.26 -7.37
N LEU A 90 -3.75 -18.82 -6.85
CA LEU A 90 -3.45 -18.83 -5.42
C LEU A 90 -4.15 -17.69 -4.68
N LEU A 91 -4.23 -16.53 -5.33
CA LEU A 91 -4.73 -15.29 -4.73
C LEU A 91 -6.26 -15.25 -4.63
N ASN A 92 -6.74 -14.81 -3.47
CA ASN A 92 -8.16 -14.51 -3.30
C ASN A 92 -8.48 -13.12 -3.88
N GLN A 93 -9.01 -13.09 -5.11
CA GLN A 93 -9.38 -11.83 -5.77
C GLN A 93 -10.70 -11.21 -5.26
N THR A 94 -11.45 -11.91 -4.39
CA THR A 94 -12.74 -11.41 -3.86
C THR A 94 -12.52 -10.50 -2.65
N VAL A 95 -11.64 -10.90 -1.74
CA VAL A 95 -11.32 -10.19 -0.50
C VAL A 95 -9.92 -10.59 -0.05
N GLY A 96 -9.26 -9.74 0.75
CA GLY A 96 -7.99 -10.09 1.35
C GLY A 96 -8.06 -11.36 2.19
N ASP A 97 -7.07 -12.23 2.03
CA ASP A 97 -7.02 -13.55 2.61
C ASP A 97 -5.61 -13.82 3.14
N ALA A 98 -5.46 -13.77 4.46
CA ALA A 98 -4.17 -13.89 5.11
C ALA A 98 -3.45 -15.22 4.82
N ILE A 99 -4.18 -16.31 4.57
CA ILE A 99 -3.58 -17.61 4.24
C ILE A 99 -3.03 -17.56 2.82
N SER A 100 -3.82 -17.03 1.88
CA SER A 100 -3.40 -16.82 0.50
C SER A 100 -2.18 -15.89 0.41
N ASP A 101 -2.22 -14.77 1.14
CA ASP A 101 -1.12 -13.80 1.21
C ASP A 101 0.16 -14.42 1.79
N MET A 102 0.04 -15.20 2.87
CA MET A 102 1.18 -15.92 3.45
C MET A 102 1.80 -16.91 2.46
N LEU A 103 0.98 -17.72 1.78
CA LEU A 103 1.46 -18.67 0.78
C LEU A 103 2.14 -17.98 -0.40
N LEU A 104 1.61 -16.83 -0.84
CA LEU A 104 2.22 -16.02 -1.89
C LEU A 104 3.59 -15.49 -1.45
N ILE A 105 3.69 -14.95 -0.23
CA ILE A 105 4.96 -14.44 0.32
C ILE A 105 6.02 -15.55 0.35
N GLU A 106 5.68 -16.73 0.90
CA GLU A 106 6.59 -17.88 0.95
C GLU A 106 7.05 -18.31 -0.45
N ALA A 107 6.12 -18.36 -1.42
CA ALA A 107 6.45 -18.68 -2.80
C ALA A 107 7.39 -17.64 -3.43
N VAL A 108 7.10 -16.34 -3.27
CA VAL A 108 7.92 -15.25 -3.82
C VAL A 108 9.32 -15.26 -3.22
N LEU A 109 9.46 -15.40 -1.89
CA LEU A 109 10.76 -15.47 -1.22
C LEU A 109 11.56 -16.68 -1.69
N THR A 110 10.92 -17.84 -1.81
CA THR A 110 11.56 -19.07 -2.31
C THR A 110 12.07 -18.91 -3.74
N ILE A 111 11.24 -18.38 -4.65
CA ILE A 111 11.60 -18.17 -6.05
C ILE A 111 12.73 -17.15 -6.19
N ARG A 112 12.74 -16.11 -5.35
CA ARG A 112 13.79 -15.09 -5.33
C ARG A 112 15.07 -15.55 -4.63
N GLY A 113 15.06 -16.70 -3.96
CA GLY A 113 16.17 -17.12 -3.09
C GLY A 113 16.46 -16.11 -1.98
N MET A 114 15.40 -15.44 -1.49
CA MET A 114 15.50 -14.29 -0.59
C MET A 114 15.08 -14.69 0.83
N THR A 115 15.88 -14.33 1.83
CA THR A 115 15.47 -14.47 3.24
C THR A 115 14.55 -13.32 3.65
N VAL A 116 13.80 -13.50 4.75
CA VAL A 116 12.97 -12.43 5.32
C VAL A 116 13.80 -11.19 5.66
N GLN A 117 15.05 -11.35 6.11
CA GLN A 117 15.94 -10.21 6.42
C GLN A 117 16.38 -9.47 5.16
N GLN A 118 16.59 -10.17 4.05
CA GLN A 118 16.91 -9.54 2.77
C GLN A 118 15.69 -8.81 2.21
N TRP A 119 14.48 -9.38 2.40
CA TRP A 119 13.23 -8.71 2.04
C TRP A 119 13.01 -7.45 2.86
N ASP A 120 13.19 -7.50 4.18
CA ASP A 120 13.10 -6.32 5.07
C ASP A 120 14.11 -5.23 4.67
N ALA A 121 15.27 -5.61 4.15
CA ALA A 121 16.33 -4.68 3.77
C ALA A 121 16.16 -4.01 2.39
N ILE A 122 15.11 -4.31 1.60
CA ILE A 122 14.94 -3.73 0.25
C ILE A 122 14.71 -2.21 0.28
N TYR A 123 14.14 -1.69 1.37
CA TYR A 123 14.07 -0.27 1.69
C TYR A 123 14.00 -0.12 3.21
N THR A 124 14.27 1.08 3.72
CA THR A 124 14.17 1.36 5.16
C THR A 124 13.00 2.30 5.42
N ASP A 125 12.07 1.85 6.25
CA ASP A 125 10.96 2.68 6.71
C ASP A 125 11.47 3.94 7.40
N LEU A 126 10.79 5.06 7.14
CA LEU A 126 10.95 6.22 8.00
C LEU A 126 10.45 5.87 9.41
N PRO A 127 11.13 6.33 10.47
CA PRO A 127 10.51 6.46 11.78
C PRO A 127 9.10 7.03 11.62
N ASN A 128 8.12 6.36 12.21
CA ASN A 128 6.72 6.78 12.14
C ASN A 128 5.97 6.48 13.44
N ARG A 129 4.86 7.16 13.65
CA ARG A 129 4.00 7.02 14.81
C ARG A 129 2.55 7.32 14.45
N GLN A 130 1.66 6.48 14.95
CA GLN A 130 0.22 6.73 14.92
C GLN A 130 -0.31 6.88 16.34
N LEU A 131 -1.04 7.96 16.59
CA LEU A 131 -1.71 8.25 17.85
C LEU A 131 -3.23 8.25 17.66
N LYS A 132 -3.94 7.91 18.74
CA LYS A 132 -5.40 8.07 18.86
C LYS A 132 -5.65 9.22 19.83
N VAL A 133 -6.44 10.20 19.42
CA VAL A 133 -6.80 11.37 20.24
C VAL A 133 -8.32 11.39 20.41
N GLY A 134 -8.78 11.62 21.64
CA GLY A 134 -10.17 11.90 21.93
C GLY A 134 -10.47 13.37 21.69
N ASP A 135 -11.23 13.69 20.66
CA ASP A 135 -11.94 14.95 20.45
C ASP A 135 -12.91 14.75 19.28
N LEU A 136 -14.19 15.02 19.52
CA LEU A 136 -15.33 14.78 18.61
C LEU A 136 -15.55 15.90 17.60
N ARG A 137 -14.67 16.91 17.55
CA ARG A 137 -14.74 17.92 16.50
C ARG A 137 -14.73 17.21 15.14
N VAL A 138 -15.75 17.49 14.34
CA VAL A 138 -15.91 16.91 12.99
C VAL A 138 -14.74 17.40 12.13
N ILE A 139 -13.72 16.55 12.00
CA ILE A 139 -12.60 16.79 11.10
C ILE A 139 -13.03 16.30 9.72
N ASP A 140 -13.26 17.24 8.83
CA ASP A 140 -13.49 16.94 7.42
C ASP A 140 -12.15 16.87 6.70
N THR A 141 -11.99 15.90 5.81
CA THR A 141 -10.75 15.69 5.08
C THR A 141 -10.97 15.67 3.57
N THR A 142 -9.89 15.94 2.83
CA THR A 142 -9.83 15.88 1.37
C THR A 142 -8.53 15.19 0.94
N ASP A 143 -8.33 15.03 -0.37
CA ASP A 143 -7.10 14.52 -0.96
C ASP A 143 -6.67 13.16 -0.38
N ALA A 144 -7.51 12.13 -0.58
CA ALA A 144 -7.29 10.79 -0.01
C ALA A 144 -7.08 10.80 1.53
N GLU A 145 -7.78 11.70 2.23
CA GLU A 145 -7.70 11.92 3.68
C GLU A 145 -6.33 12.43 4.17
N ARG A 146 -5.48 12.95 3.26
CA ARG A 146 -4.16 13.50 3.59
C ARG A 146 -4.21 14.94 4.09
N ARG A 147 -5.30 15.66 3.80
CA ARG A 147 -5.49 17.06 4.19
C ARG A 147 -6.78 17.27 4.96
N THR A 148 -6.76 18.11 5.99
CA THR A 148 -7.95 18.56 6.73
C THR A 148 -8.53 19.81 6.09
N VAL A 149 -9.85 19.84 5.92
CA VAL A 149 -10.62 21.00 5.45
C VAL A 149 -11.22 21.76 6.64
N SER A 150 -11.66 21.03 7.65
CA SER A 150 -12.22 21.57 8.90
C SER A 150 -11.58 20.86 10.10
N PRO A 151 -11.36 21.56 11.23
CA PRO A 151 -11.56 23.00 11.42
C PRO A 151 -10.52 23.84 10.67
N ALA A 152 -10.89 25.07 10.31
CA ALA A 152 -9.99 26.02 9.68
C ALA A 152 -8.75 26.28 10.55
N GLY A 153 -7.57 26.39 9.92
CA GLY A 153 -6.29 26.57 10.62
C GLY A 153 -5.59 25.28 11.01
N LEU A 154 -6.28 24.12 11.05
CA LEU A 154 -5.67 22.86 11.45
C LEU A 154 -4.64 22.38 10.42
N GLN A 155 -4.97 22.43 9.12
CA GLN A 155 -4.03 21.98 8.09
C GLN A 155 -2.80 22.89 8.04
N GLU A 156 -2.99 24.20 8.18
CA GLU A 156 -1.91 25.18 8.19
C GLU A 156 -0.96 24.95 9.37
N ALA A 157 -1.50 24.58 10.53
CA ALA A 157 -0.71 24.20 11.70
C ALA A 157 0.08 22.90 11.47
N ILE A 158 -0.54 21.89 10.85
CA ILE A 158 0.13 20.63 10.49
C ILE A 158 1.26 20.90 9.49
N ASP A 159 0.98 21.62 8.40
CA ASP A 159 1.95 21.97 7.36
C ASP A 159 3.15 22.74 7.96
N SER A 160 2.88 23.68 8.88
CA SER A 160 3.91 24.45 9.59
C SER A 160 4.80 23.59 10.52
N LEU A 161 4.26 22.52 11.11
CA LEU A 161 5.03 21.59 11.94
C LEU A 161 5.87 20.65 11.08
N VAL A 162 5.27 20.09 10.03
CA VAL A 162 5.94 19.19 9.09
C VAL A 162 7.15 19.87 8.45
N HIS A 163 7.05 21.14 8.07
CA HIS A 163 8.13 21.87 7.42
C HIS A 163 9.41 22.03 8.28
N LYS A 164 9.31 21.81 9.61
CA LYS A 164 10.46 21.89 10.53
C LYS A 164 11.33 20.63 10.51
N HIS A 165 10.87 19.56 9.86
CA HIS A 165 11.50 18.24 9.90
C HIS A 165 11.75 17.72 8.49
N ARG A 166 12.88 17.03 8.30
CA ARG A 166 13.26 16.49 6.99
C ARG A 166 12.50 15.21 6.69
N GLN A 167 12.08 15.05 5.43
CA GLN A 167 11.25 13.91 4.96
C GLN A 167 10.01 13.68 5.83
N ALA A 168 9.52 14.74 6.48
CA ALA A 168 8.40 14.63 7.39
C ALA A 168 7.08 14.68 6.64
N ARG A 169 6.10 13.96 7.18
CA ARG A 169 4.72 13.99 6.73
C ARG A 169 3.83 13.69 7.92
N SER A 170 2.74 14.43 8.03
CA SER A 170 1.73 14.21 9.07
C SER A 170 0.35 14.46 8.50
N PHE A 171 -0.63 13.70 8.96
CA PHE A 171 -2.04 13.95 8.61
C PHE A 171 -2.94 13.52 9.77
N VAL A 172 -4.16 14.03 9.73
CA VAL A 172 -5.18 13.79 10.75
C VAL A 172 -6.48 13.40 10.06
N ARG A 173 -7.15 12.36 10.55
CA ARG A 173 -8.47 11.96 10.05
C ARG A 173 -9.35 11.35 11.15
N PRO A 174 -10.69 11.48 11.05
CA PRO A 174 -11.59 10.76 11.95
C PRO A 174 -11.54 9.25 11.68
N SER A 175 -11.62 8.43 12.72
CA SER A 175 -11.78 6.98 12.55
C SER A 175 -13.20 6.65 12.07
N GLY A 176 -13.33 5.66 11.16
CA GLY A 176 -14.64 5.21 10.68
C GLY A 176 -15.28 4.12 11.55
N THR A 177 -14.52 3.57 12.50
CA THR A 177 -14.89 2.39 13.32
C THR A 177 -14.82 2.65 14.82
N GLU A 178 -14.24 3.78 15.23
CA GLU A 178 -14.00 4.13 16.63
C GLU A 178 -14.31 5.61 16.79
N ASP A 179 -14.75 6.02 17.98
CA ASP A 179 -15.00 7.43 18.29
C ASP A 179 -13.70 8.18 18.66
N VAL A 180 -12.79 8.24 17.69
CA VAL A 180 -11.45 8.84 17.86
C VAL A 180 -10.97 9.50 16.57
N VAL A 181 -10.04 10.43 16.73
CA VAL A 181 -9.25 10.99 15.64
C VAL A 181 -7.89 10.30 15.59
N ARG A 182 -7.44 9.92 14.39
CA ARG A 182 -6.11 9.33 14.17
C ARG A 182 -5.16 10.41 13.70
N VAL A 183 -4.02 10.50 14.35
CA VAL A 183 -2.90 11.36 13.97
C VAL A 183 -1.76 10.46 13.55
N TYR A 184 -1.29 10.59 12.32
CA TYR A 184 -0.12 9.88 11.82
C TYR A 184 0.99 10.87 11.53
N ALA A 185 2.22 10.53 11.90
CA ALA A 185 3.41 11.28 11.53
C ALA A 185 4.58 10.34 11.20
N GLU A 186 5.39 10.71 10.21
CA GLU A 186 6.67 10.12 9.87
C GLU A 186 7.72 11.22 9.66
N ALA A 187 8.99 10.91 9.88
CA ALA A 187 10.11 11.83 9.68
C ALA A 187 11.44 11.06 9.54
N ASP A 188 12.51 11.73 9.11
CA ASP A 188 13.84 11.12 8.95
C ASP A 188 14.48 10.60 10.27
N THR A 189 14.04 11.11 11.42
CA THR A 189 14.57 10.74 12.73
C THR A 189 13.47 10.55 13.76
N GLN A 190 13.70 9.64 14.72
CA GLN A 190 12.76 9.37 15.81
C GLN A 190 12.54 10.60 16.72
N VAL A 191 13.53 11.49 16.84
CA VAL A 191 13.45 12.70 17.68
C VAL A 191 12.41 13.67 17.12
N GLY A 192 12.30 13.78 15.80
CA GLY A 192 11.27 14.62 15.15
C GLY A 192 9.84 14.17 15.43
N LEU A 193 9.63 12.94 15.92
CA LEU A 193 8.30 12.39 16.26
C LEU A 193 7.96 12.51 17.75
N ARG A 194 8.85 13.13 18.55
CA ARG A 194 8.65 13.34 19.98
C ARG A 194 8.19 14.77 20.26
N ARG A 195 6.87 14.97 20.30
CA ARG A 195 6.11 15.84 21.20
C ARG A 195 4.73 16.10 20.60
#